data_AF-A0A9E0DDK8-F1
#
_entry.id   AF-A0A9E0DDK8-F1
#
_cell.length_a   1.000
_cell.length_b   1.000
_cell.length_c   1.000
_cell.angle_alpha   90.00
_cell.angle_beta   90.00
_cell.angle_gamma   90.00
#
_symmetry.space_group_name_H-M   'P 1'
#
loop_
_entity.id
_entity.type
_entity.pdbx_description
1 polymer ?
#
loop_
_entity_poly.entity_id
_entity_poly.type
_entity_poly.pdbx_seq_one_letter_code
_entity_poly.pdbx_strand_id
1 'polypeptide(L)'
;MGTVVAWSALILGGAALFLVWKLGLDLATANRRLDRYNRSLYDAGDQIRKLEEKLAETTAILRVEMMHQGGPVAVRPEMTVGQVTALHPQAGQILAGMHIGGCSGCAVSSDETLAQICTANGLDLSQVLGNLNSLFQVGMATSNGGSRTLQPIKVPNIELISF
;
A
#
# COMPACT_ATOMS: atom_id res chain seq x y z
N MET A 1 23.88 -45.71 60.04
CA MET A 1 24.19 -45.51 58.60
C MET A 1 22.92 -45.46 57.73
N GLY A 2 21.98 -46.42 57.84
CA GLY A 2 20.79 -46.47 56.97
C GLY A 2 19.80 -45.30 57.10
N THR A 3 19.64 -44.71 58.29
CA THR A 3 18.73 -43.56 58.51
C THR A 3 19.19 -42.30 57.78
N VAL A 4 20.50 -42.09 57.64
CA VAL A 4 21.07 -40.92 56.98
C VAL A 4 20.80 -40.96 55.46
N VAL A 5 20.85 -42.15 54.86
CA VAL A 5 20.57 -42.37 53.43
C VAL A 5 19.08 -42.18 53.12
N ALA A 6 18.18 -42.60 54.02
CA ALA A 6 16.74 -42.38 53.83
C ALA A 6 16.36 -40.90 53.87
N TRP A 7 16.98 -40.13 54.77
CA TRP A 7 16.76 -38.69 54.87
C TRP A 7 17.30 -37.93 53.65
N SER A 8 18.47 -38.30 53.14
CA SER A 8 19.02 -37.65 51.94
C SER A 8 18.16 -37.90 50.69
N ALA A 9 17.62 -39.11 50.52
CA ALA A 9 16.70 -39.43 49.44
C ALA A 9 15.39 -38.61 49.50
N LEU A 10 14.82 -38.43 50.70
CA LEU A 10 13.62 -37.62 50.90
C LEU A 10 13.86 -36.13 50.58
N ILE A 11 15.01 -35.59 50.98
CA ILE A 11 15.36 -34.20 50.68
C ILE A 11 15.52 -33.99 49.18
N LEU A 12 16.20 -34.91 48.48
CA LEU A 12 16.35 -34.87 47.02
C LEU A 12 14.99 -34.93 46.29
N GLY A 13 14.10 -35.83 46.71
CA GLY A 13 12.75 -35.93 46.14
C GLY A 13 11.91 -34.68 46.39
N GLY A 14 11.95 -34.15 47.61
CA GLY A 14 11.27 -32.91 47.97
C GLY A 14 11.78 -31.70 47.18
N ALA A 15 13.10 -31.60 46.98
CA ALA A 15 13.70 -30.54 46.18
C ALA A 15 13.27 -30.60 44.71
N ALA A 16 13.19 -31.81 44.12
CA ALA A 16 12.72 -31.99 42.76
C ALA A 16 11.26 -31.54 42.59
N LEU A 17 10.37 -31.95 43.50
CA LEU A 17 8.96 -31.54 43.48
C LEU A 17 8.81 -30.03 43.66
N PHE A 18 9.61 -29.42 44.53
CA PHE A 18 9.59 -27.97 44.74
C PHE A 18 10.02 -27.20 43.48
N LEU A 19 11.06 -27.67 42.77
CA LEU A 19 11.50 -27.07 41.51
C LEU A 19 10.41 -27.16 40.43
N VAL A 20 9.77 -28.33 40.27
CA VAL A 20 8.66 -28.51 39.30
C VAL A 20 7.48 -27.60 39.64
N TRP A 21 7.11 -27.50 40.91
CA TRP A 21 6.03 -26.62 41.36
C TRP A 21 6.35 -25.14 41.07
N LYS A 22 7.59 -24.70 41.37
CA LYS A 22 8.05 -23.34 41.08
C LYS A 22 8.05 -23.04 39.58
N LEU A 23 8.54 -23.96 38.75
CA LEU A 23 8.55 -23.80 37.29
C LEU A 23 7.13 -23.66 36.72
N GLY A 24 6.16 -24.40 37.27
CA GLY A 24 4.75 -24.28 36.88
C GLY A 24 4.15 -22.91 37.16
N LEU A 25 4.52 -22.30 38.30
CA LEU A 25 4.10 -20.94 38.66
C LEU A 25 4.65 -19.88 37.68
N ASP A 26 5.92 -20.02 37.28
CA ASP A 26 6.56 -19.12 36.31
C ASP A 26 5.97 -19.29 34.90
N LEU A 27 5.63 -20.51 34.50
CA LEU A 27 4.97 -20.79 33.22
C LEU A 27 3.56 -20.18 33.14
N ALA A 28 2.83 -20.20 34.26
CA ALA A 28 1.51 -19.59 34.34
C ALA A 28 1.56 -18.06 34.16
N THR A 29 2.62 -17.40 34.65
CA THR A 29 2.81 -15.95 34.45
C THR A 29 3.28 -15.62 33.04
N ALA A 30 4.12 -16.45 32.41
CA ALA A 30 4.52 -16.30 31.02
C ALA A 30 3.33 -16.44 30.05
N ASN A 31 2.48 -17.46 30.24
CA ASN A 31 1.30 -17.68 29.39
C ASN A 31 0.33 -16.49 29.40
N ARG A 32 0.08 -15.88 30.57
CA ARG A 32 -0.77 -14.70 30.66
C ARG A 32 -0.25 -13.49 29.86
N ARG A 33 1.07 -13.38 29.69
CA ARG A 33 1.66 -12.32 28.84
C ARG A 33 1.46 -12.64 27.36
N LEU A 34 1.62 -13.91 26.97
CA LEU A 34 1.40 -14.36 25.60
C LEU A 34 -0.05 -14.13 25.15
N ASP A 35 -1.03 -14.43 26.01
CA ASP A 35 -2.45 -14.18 25.72
C ASP A 35 -2.74 -12.70 25.43
N ARG A 36 -2.05 -11.79 26.14
CA ARG A 36 -2.19 -10.34 25.90
C ARG A 36 -1.66 -9.95 24.52
N TYR A 37 -0.50 -10.49 24.11
CA TYR A 37 0.05 -10.24 22.78
C TYR A 37 -0.83 -10.82 21.68
N ASN A 38 -1.32 -12.04 21.87
CA ASN A 38 -2.18 -12.70 20.91
C ASN A 38 -3.46 -11.87 20.68
N ARG A 39 -4.08 -11.37 21.76
CA ARG A 39 -5.24 -10.48 21.67
C ARG A 39 -4.96 -9.20 20.89
N SER A 40 -3.80 -8.57 21.13
CA SER A 40 -3.43 -7.35 20.40
C SER A 40 -3.23 -7.56 18.90
N LEU A 41 -2.77 -8.76 18.48
CA LEU A 41 -2.65 -9.09 17.05
C LEU A 41 -4.02 -9.22 16.38
N TYR A 42 -4.98 -9.85 17.05
CA TYR A 42 -6.36 -9.93 16.55
C TYR A 42 -7.01 -8.54 16.47
N ASP A 43 -6.82 -7.70 17.48
CA ASP A 43 -7.36 -6.34 17.49
C ASP A 43 -6.76 -5.47 16.37
N ALA A 44 -5.46 -5.62 16.08
CA ALA A 44 -4.79 -4.92 14.98
C ALA A 44 -5.34 -5.39 13.61
N GLY A 45 -5.54 -6.69 13.42
CA GLY A 45 -6.12 -7.24 12.20
C GLY A 45 -7.54 -6.72 11.94
N ASP A 46 -8.36 -6.60 12.98
CA ASP A 46 -9.72 -6.09 12.86
C ASP A 46 -9.75 -4.58 12.54
N GLN A 47 -8.76 -3.82 13.00
CA GLN A 47 -8.59 -2.41 12.62
C GLN A 47 -8.21 -2.25 11.15
N ILE A 48 -7.31 -3.08 10.62
CA ILE A 48 -6.93 -3.05 9.20
C ILE A 48 -8.16 -3.30 8.32
N ARG A 49 -8.96 -4.33 8.64
CA ARG A 49 -10.19 -4.64 7.90
C ARG A 49 -11.17 -3.46 7.91
N LYS A 50 -11.36 -2.80 9.05
CA LYS A 50 -12.21 -1.60 9.16
C LYS A 50 -11.68 -0.41 8.36
N LEU A 51 -10.37 -0.24 8.27
CA LEU A 51 -9.76 0.81 7.46
C LEU A 51 -9.94 0.53 5.96
N GLU A 52 -9.74 -0.72 5.54
CA GLU A 52 -9.99 -1.13 4.15
C GLU A 52 -11.45 -0.92 3.75
N GLU A 53 -12.39 -1.26 4.63
CA GLU A 53 -13.82 -1.04 4.40
C GLU A 53 -14.16 0.46 4.25
N LYS A 54 -13.63 1.31 5.13
CA LYS A 54 -13.78 2.78 5.03
C LYS A 54 -13.14 3.36 3.77
N LEU A 55 -11.98 2.84 3.36
CA LEU A 55 -11.34 3.24 2.11
C LEU A 55 -12.17 2.80 0.89
N ALA A 56 -12.71 1.58 0.92
CA ALA A 56 -13.58 1.09 -0.15
C ALA A 56 -14.86 1.94 -0.27
N GLU A 57 -15.47 2.31 0.86
CA GLU A 57 -16.65 3.18 0.89
C GLU A 57 -16.35 4.59 0.37
N THR A 58 -15.29 5.23 0.88
CA THR A 58 -14.90 6.59 0.45
C THR A 58 -14.50 6.65 -1.02
N THR A 59 -13.81 5.63 -1.54
CA THR A 59 -13.45 5.56 -2.96
C THR A 59 -14.67 5.35 -3.86
N ALA A 60 -15.65 4.56 -3.42
CA ALA A 60 -16.92 4.40 -4.15
C ALA A 60 -17.71 5.71 -4.19
N ILE A 61 -17.81 6.42 -3.07
CA ILE A 61 -18.49 7.72 -2.99
C ILE A 61 -17.79 8.76 -3.88
N LEU A 62 -16.46 8.91 -3.75
CA LEU A 62 -15.69 9.83 -4.59
C LEU A 62 -15.81 9.49 -6.08
N ARG A 63 -15.86 8.21 -6.43
CA ARG A 63 -16.06 7.79 -7.82
C ARG A 63 -17.42 8.22 -8.36
N VAL A 64 -18.48 8.05 -7.58
CA VAL A 64 -19.84 8.48 -7.97
C VAL A 64 -19.90 10.01 -8.06
N GLU A 65 -19.30 10.73 -7.12
CA GLU A 65 -19.24 12.19 -7.16
C GLU A 65 -18.45 12.70 -8.37
N MET A 66 -17.32 12.07 -8.70
CA MET A 66 -16.57 12.38 -9.92
C MET A 66 -17.34 12.00 -11.19
N MET A 67 -18.16 10.95 -11.19
CA MET A 67 -19.05 10.68 -12.33
C MET A 67 -20.11 11.78 -12.50
N HIS A 68 -20.52 12.43 -11.41
CA HIS A 68 -21.48 13.53 -11.43
C HIS A 68 -20.86 14.91 -11.72
N GLN A 69 -19.63 15.19 -11.26
CA GLN A 69 -18.97 16.50 -11.39
C GLN A 69 -17.82 16.54 -12.40
N GLY A 70 -17.20 15.40 -12.68
CA GLY A 70 -15.94 15.28 -13.42
C GLY A 70 -16.15 14.78 -14.85
N GLY A 71 -16.32 15.72 -15.78
CA GLY A 71 -15.79 15.52 -17.13
C GLY A 71 -14.30 15.19 -17.07
N PRO A 72 -13.71 14.59 -18.12
CA PRO A 72 -12.30 14.20 -18.14
C PRO A 72 -11.43 15.36 -17.65
N VAL A 73 -10.52 15.10 -16.70
CA VAL A 73 -9.60 16.11 -16.14
C VAL A 73 -8.84 16.75 -17.30
N ALA A 74 -9.32 17.92 -17.72
CA ALA A 74 -8.76 18.66 -18.82
C ALA A 74 -7.69 19.59 -18.26
N VAL A 75 -6.45 19.37 -18.67
CA VAL A 75 -5.35 20.31 -18.49
C VAL A 75 -5.75 21.62 -19.14
N ARG A 76 -5.61 22.69 -18.37
CA ARG A 76 -5.92 24.05 -18.77
C ARG A 76 -4.64 24.85 -19.01
N PRO A 77 -4.66 25.85 -19.91
CA PRO A 77 -3.47 26.65 -20.22
C PRO A 77 -2.95 27.48 -19.05
N GLU A 78 -3.80 27.78 -18.06
CA GLU A 78 -3.41 28.52 -16.85
C GLU A 78 -2.67 27.65 -15.81
N MET A 79 -2.64 26.33 -16.00
CA MET A 79 -1.92 25.43 -15.08
C MET A 79 -0.41 25.58 -15.26
N THR A 80 0.32 25.45 -14.15
CA THR A 80 1.78 25.47 -14.16
C THR A 80 2.36 24.13 -14.56
N VAL A 81 3.60 24.13 -15.06
CA VAL A 81 4.33 22.88 -15.38
C VAL A 81 4.45 21.97 -14.15
N GLY A 82 4.69 22.55 -12.97
CA GLY A 82 4.74 21.80 -11.72
C GLY A 82 3.41 21.13 -11.37
N GLN A 83 2.29 21.83 -11.58
CA GLN A 83 0.96 21.26 -11.34
C GLN A 83 0.66 20.11 -12.31
N VAL A 84 0.99 20.26 -13.59
CA VAL A 84 0.69 19.26 -14.62
C VAL A 84 1.56 18.00 -14.46
N THR A 85 2.84 18.16 -14.10
CA THR A 85 3.72 17.02 -13.80
C THR A 85 3.37 16.32 -12.49
N ALA A 86 2.81 17.04 -11.51
CA ALA A 86 2.26 16.44 -10.30
C ALA A 86 0.97 15.63 -10.57
N LEU A 87 0.18 16.01 -11.57
CA LEU A 87 -1.04 15.29 -11.95
C LEU A 87 -0.74 13.95 -12.62
N HIS A 88 0.33 13.85 -13.43
CA HIS A 88 0.68 12.59 -14.09
C HIS A 88 2.19 12.47 -14.38
N PRO A 89 2.86 11.37 -13.98
CA PRO A 89 4.30 11.22 -14.19
C PRO A 89 4.71 11.20 -15.67
N GLN A 90 3.85 10.70 -16.57
CA GLN A 90 4.11 10.74 -18.01
C GLN A 90 3.92 12.14 -18.63
N ALA A 91 3.27 13.09 -17.95
CA ALA A 91 3.16 14.45 -18.45
C ALA A 91 4.55 15.12 -18.55
N GLY A 92 5.45 14.82 -17.61
CA GLY A 92 6.83 15.28 -17.66
C GLY A 92 7.59 14.78 -18.89
N GLN A 93 7.31 13.57 -19.37
CA GLN A 93 7.93 13.00 -20.57
C GLN A 93 7.44 13.72 -21.84
N ILE A 94 6.15 14.04 -21.92
CA ILE A 94 5.58 14.81 -23.03
C ILE A 94 6.17 16.22 -23.07
N LEU A 95 6.22 16.90 -21.92
CA LEU A 95 6.80 18.25 -21.82
C LEU A 95 8.30 18.25 -22.18
N ALA A 96 9.04 17.21 -21.79
CA ALA A 96 10.46 17.08 -22.10
C ALA A 96 10.68 16.82 -23.60
N GLY A 97 9.81 16.02 -24.23
CA GLY A 97 9.82 15.81 -25.69
C GLY A 97 9.51 17.08 -26.49
N MET A 98 8.83 18.05 -25.89
CA MET A 98 8.55 19.36 -26.49
C MET A 98 9.52 20.46 -26.01
N HIS A 99 10.57 20.10 -25.27
CA HIS A 99 11.60 21.01 -24.75
C HIS A 99 11.09 22.14 -23.84
N ILE A 100 9.92 21.98 -23.23
CA ILE A 100 9.27 23.00 -22.39
C ILE A 100 9.24 22.67 -20.90
N GLY A 101 10.10 21.76 -20.44
CA GLY A 101 10.22 21.35 -19.03
C GLY A 101 10.07 19.84 -18.85
N GLY A 102 10.07 19.36 -17.59
CA GLY A 102 9.95 17.93 -17.28
C GLY A 102 11.27 17.14 -17.23
N CYS A 103 12.38 17.79 -17.58
CA CYS A 103 13.75 17.30 -17.47
C CYS A 103 14.47 18.00 -16.32
N SER A 104 15.21 17.26 -15.49
CA SER A 104 15.93 17.77 -14.31
C SER A 104 17.05 18.79 -14.61
N GLY A 105 17.36 19.03 -15.89
CA GLY A 105 18.37 19.99 -16.35
C GLY A 105 17.85 21.09 -17.27
N CYS A 106 16.52 21.22 -17.43
CA CYS A 106 15.94 22.21 -18.32
C CYS A 106 15.78 23.56 -17.60
N ALA A 107 16.11 24.67 -18.26
CA ALA A 107 16.08 26.04 -17.71
C ALA A 107 14.65 26.60 -17.50
N VAL A 108 13.64 25.73 -17.50
CA VAL A 108 12.23 26.09 -17.37
C VAL A 108 11.82 25.97 -15.91
N SER A 109 11.26 27.04 -15.35
CA SER A 109 10.79 27.03 -13.96
C SER A 109 9.49 26.24 -13.83
N SER A 110 9.32 25.52 -12.72
CA SER A 110 8.09 24.75 -12.45
C SER A 110 6.87 25.64 -12.12
N ASP A 111 7.12 26.92 -11.88
CA ASP A 111 6.12 27.92 -11.50
C ASP A 111 5.51 28.64 -12.72
N GLU A 112 6.13 28.51 -13.90
CA GLU A 112 5.62 29.08 -15.14
C GLU A 112 4.39 28.31 -15.67
N THR A 113 3.45 29.07 -16.25
CA THR A 113 2.23 28.52 -16.86
C THR A 113 2.51 27.90 -18.23
N LEU A 114 1.73 26.89 -18.61
CA LEU A 114 1.84 26.27 -19.93
C LEU A 114 1.67 27.30 -21.05
N ALA A 115 0.72 28.22 -20.92
CA ALA A 115 0.52 29.29 -21.90
C ALA A 115 1.78 30.14 -22.09
N GLN A 116 2.39 30.58 -20.98
CA GLN A 116 3.57 31.43 -21.00
C GLN A 116 4.77 30.73 -21.64
N ILE A 117 5.03 29.48 -21.27
CA ILE A 117 6.16 28.72 -21.83
C ILE A 117 5.95 28.38 -23.31
N CYS A 118 4.72 28.04 -23.71
CA CYS A 118 4.41 27.78 -25.11
C CYS A 118 4.63 29.04 -25.97
N THR A 119 4.22 30.21 -25.46
CA THR A 119 4.47 31.48 -26.17
C THR A 119 5.95 31.83 -26.24
N ALA A 120 6.72 31.58 -25.18
CA ALA A 120 8.16 31.87 -25.15
C ALA A 120 8.97 30.95 -26.10
N ASN A 121 8.52 29.71 -26.29
CA ASN A 121 9.20 28.71 -27.13
C ASN A 121 8.61 28.61 -28.56
N GLY A 122 7.60 29.42 -28.89
CA GLY A 122 6.97 29.41 -30.22
C GLY A 122 6.18 28.14 -30.53
N LEU A 123 5.65 27.45 -29.51
CA LEU A 123 4.90 26.20 -29.66
C LEU A 123 3.39 26.44 -29.69
N ASP A 124 2.69 25.59 -30.42
CA ASP A 124 1.23 25.61 -30.49
C ASP A 124 0.63 25.05 -29.18
N LEU A 125 0.11 25.96 -28.36
CA LEU A 125 -0.56 25.66 -27.10
C LEU A 125 -1.68 24.62 -27.27
N SER A 126 -2.38 24.62 -28.41
CA SER A 126 -3.48 23.68 -28.66
C SER A 126 -2.99 22.24 -28.81
N GLN A 127 -1.84 22.03 -29.46
CA GLN A 127 -1.22 20.70 -29.59
C GLN A 127 -0.70 20.19 -28.26
N VAL A 128 -0.07 21.07 -27.46
CA VAL A 128 0.43 20.71 -26.12
C VAL A 128 -0.71 20.25 -25.23
N LEU A 129 -1.80 21.02 -25.17
CA LEU A 129 -2.99 20.67 -24.40
C LEU A 129 -3.66 19.40 -24.91
N GLY A 130 -3.74 19.21 -26.23
CA GLY A 130 -4.29 17.99 -26.84
C GLY A 130 -3.51 16.74 -26.43
N ASN A 131 -2.18 16.79 -26.53
CA ASN A 131 -1.30 15.69 -26.15
C ASN A 131 -1.42 15.37 -24.65
N LEU A 132 -1.42 16.39 -23.78
CA LEU A 132 -1.59 16.19 -22.34
C LEU A 132 -2.97 15.61 -22.02
N ASN A 133 -4.05 16.17 -22.58
CA ASN A 133 -5.41 15.69 -22.36
C ASN A 133 -5.65 14.26 -22.86
N SER A 134 -4.94 13.84 -23.91
CA SER A 134 -4.98 12.46 -24.37
C SER A 134 -4.43 11.48 -23.31
N LEU A 135 -3.39 11.85 -22.56
CA LEU A 135 -2.90 11.03 -21.45
C LEU A 135 -3.96 10.88 -20.35
N PHE A 136 -4.66 11.95 -20.01
CA PHE A 136 -5.68 11.92 -18.95
C PHE A 136 -6.93 11.14 -19.36
N GLN A 137 -7.33 11.19 -20.63
CA GLN A 137 -8.44 10.37 -21.14
C GLN A 137 -8.07 8.87 -21.22
N VAL A 138 -6.87 8.55 -21.69
CA VAL A 138 -6.40 7.15 -21.78
C VAL A 138 -6.11 6.56 -20.38
N GLY A 139 -5.60 7.36 -19.45
CA GLY A 139 -5.42 6.99 -18.04
C GLY A 139 -6.73 6.63 -17.35
N MET A 140 -7.82 7.34 -17.64
CA MET A 140 -9.15 6.98 -17.12
C MET A 140 -9.68 5.68 -17.71
N ALA A 141 -9.56 5.47 -19.03
CA ALA A 141 -9.98 4.23 -19.69
C ALA A 141 -9.20 3.00 -19.20
N THR A 142 -7.91 3.17 -18.87
CA THR A 142 -7.04 2.09 -18.35
C THR A 142 -7.17 1.87 -16.85
N SER A 143 -7.54 2.90 -16.06
CA SER A 143 -7.85 2.74 -14.63
C SER A 143 -9.12 1.92 -14.36
N ASN A 144 -9.96 1.71 -15.38
CA ASN A 144 -11.15 0.85 -15.32
C ASN A 144 -10.82 -0.67 -15.42
N GLY A 145 -9.54 -1.05 -15.39
CA GLY A 145 -9.06 -2.44 -15.53
C GLY A 145 -8.11 -2.91 -14.42
N GLY A 146 -8.08 -2.22 -13.27
CA GLY A 146 -7.20 -2.53 -12.13
C GLY A 146 -7.71 -3.61 -11.17
N SER A 147 -8.73 -4.38 -11.54
CA SER A 147 -8.93 -5.70 -10.96
C SER A 147 -8.00 -6.66 -11.69
N ARG A 148 -6.80 -6.89 -11.14
CA ARG A 148 -6.14 -8.19 -11.32
C ARG A 148 -7.01 -9.22 -10.61
N THR A 149 -8.12 -9.57 -11.24
CA THR A 149 -8.71 -10.89 -11.11
C THR A 149 -7.56 -11.84 -11.40
N LEU A 150 -7.06 -12.52 -10.36
CA LEU A 150 -6.47 -13.83 -10.56
C LEU A 150 -7.56 -14.61 -11.29
N GLN A 151 -7.45 -14.71 -12.61
CA GLN A 151 -8.22 -15.72 -13.32
C GLN A 151 -7.80 -17.04 -12.68
N PRO A 152 -8.73 -17.84 -12.14
CA PRO A 152 -8.40 -19.15 -11.63
C PRO A 152 -7.90 -19.96 -12.82
N ILE A 153 -6.58 -20.08 -12.93
CA ILE A 153 -5.94 -21.03 -13.82
C ILE A 153 -6.45 -22.39 -13.38
N LYS A 154 -7.30 -22.99 -14.21
CA LYS A 154 -7.81 -24.35 -14.04
C LYS A 154 -6.62 -25.28 -14.15
N VAL A 155 -6.00 -25.57 -13.00
CA VAL A 155 -5.00 -26.61 -12.88
C VAL A 155 -5.66 -27.93 -13.33
N PRO A 156 -5.15 -28.59 -14.39
CA PRO A 156 -5.60 -29.93 -14.70
C PRO A 156 -5.30 -30.83 -13.51
N ASN A 157 -6.31 -31.62 -13.16
CA ASN A 157 -6.30 -32.60 -12.08
C ASN A 157 -5.11 -33.55 -12.26
N ILE A 158 -4.06 -33.38 -11.45
CA ILE A 158 -2.96 -34.34 -11.38
C ILE A 158 -3.28 -35.23 -10.19
N GLU A 159 -3.72 -36.45 -10.48
CA GLU A 159 -3.87 -37.48 -9.46
C GLU A 159 -2.48 -37.80 -8.89
N LEU A 160 -2.32 -37.54 -7.59
CA LEU A 160 -1.14 -37.91 -6.83
C LEU A 160 -1.08 -39.44 -6.74
N ILE A 161 -0.25 -40.06 -7.58
CA ILE A 161 0.10 -41.47 -7.42
C ILE A 161 1.05 -41.56 -6.22
N SER A 162 0.51 -42.07 -5.12
CA SER A 162 1.26 -42.53 -3.95
C SER A 162 2.16 -43.71 -4.33
N PHE A 163 3.44 -43.60 -4.03
CA PHE A 163 4.37 -44.73 -3.91
C PHE A 163 4.96 -44.72 -2.50
#